data_AF-A0A9P6TJD9-F1
#
_entry.id   AF-A0A9P6TJD9-F1
#
_cell.length_a   1.000
_cell.length_b   1.000
_cell.length_c   1.000
_cell.angle_alpha   90.00
_cell.angle_beta   90.00
_cell.angle_gamma   90.00
#
_symmetry.space_group_name_H-M   'P 1'
#
loop_
_entity.id
_entity.type
_entity.pdbx_description
1 polymer ?
#
loop_
_entity_poly.entity_id
_entity_poly.type
_entity_poly.pdbx_seq_one_letter_code
_entity_poly.pdbx_strand_id
1 'polypeptide(L)'
;ARGIKAPVPFGTLASFTGVPFFGLDEMHLLGHGLGRMLWSFLVNEKEKFGSQSDDYPFSLKKGITLRNIGETVEKARQTIPTSFQGKWSNTATNTGHYRAVDWLDFLLYAVPTIVAENLVHDDTRTAIRNLVIACQISLQWECTDKEIKIIER
;
A
#
# COMPACT_ATOMS: atom_id res chain seq x y z
N ALA A 1 -25.25 -18.65 -16.26
CA ALA A 1 -25.07 -17.36 -15.54
C ALA A 1 -26.17 -16.38 -15.99
N ARG A 2 -27.02 -15.90 -15.07
CA ARG A 2 -27.98 -14.82 -15.35
C ARG A 2 -27.28 -13.49 -15.10
N GLY A 3 -26.45 -13.06 -16.04
CA GLY A 3 -25.82 -11.74 -16.02
C GLY A 3 -26.84 -10.64 -16.31
N ILE A 4 -26.50 -9.41 -15.90
CA ILE A 4 -27.29 -8.20 -16.15
C ILE A 4 -27.46 -8.04 -17.68
N LYS A 5 -28.70 -8.10 -18.16
CA LYS A 5 -29.04 -8.07 -19.61
C LYS A 5 -29.43 -6.68 -20.13
N ALA A 6 -29.48 -5.68 -19.26
CA ALA A 6 -29.86 -4.31 -19.59
C ALA A 6 -28.95 -3.32 -18.85
N PRO A 7 -28.70 -2.12 -19.40
CA PRO A 7 -27.91 -1.10 -18.71
C PRO A 7 -28.48 -0.84 -17.32
N VAL A 8 -27.60 -0.69 -16.32
CA VAL A 8 -28.01 -0.23 -14.99
C VAL A 8 -28.69 1.15 -15.11
N PRO A 9 -29.68 1.50 -14.28
CA PRO A 9 -30.43 2.76 -14.41
C PRO A 9 -29.57 4.03 -14.42
N PHE A 10 -28.36 3.97 -13.85
CA PHE A 10 -27.39 5.07 -13.93
C PHE A 10 -26.76 5.22 -15.32
N GLY A 11 -26.59 4.12 -16.05
CA GLY A 11 -26.05 4.08 -17.40
C GLY A 11 -26.95 4.73 -18.46
N THR A 12 -28.20 5.06 -18.12
CA THR A 12 -29.12 5.78 -19.01
C THR A 12 -29.11 7.30 -18.80
N LEU A 13 -28.41 7.81 -17.79
CA LEU A 13 -28.31 9.25 -17.54
C LEU A 13 -27.34 9.88 -18.55
N ALA A 14 -27.74 10.97 -19.20
CA ALA A 14 -26.88 11.72 -20.12
C ALA A 14 -25.62 12.30 -19.45
N SER A 15 -25.66 12.48 -18.12
CA SER A 15 -24.54 12.92 -17.30
C SER A 15 -23.65 11.78 -16.79
N PHE A 16 -24.01 10.53 -17.04
CA PHE A 16 -23.22 9.40 -16.60
C PHE A 16 -22.06 9.17 -17.57
N THR A 17 -20.86 9.52 -17.13
CA THR A 17 -19.61 9.31 -17.88
C THR A 17 -18.94 7.96 -17.58
N GLY A 18 -19.68 7.02 -16.98
CA GLY A 18 -19.13 5.78 -16.42
C GLY A 18 -18.92 5.85 -14.91
N VAL A 19 -18.65 4.69 -14.29
CA VAL A 19 -18.08 4.68 -12.93
C VAL A 19 -16.68 5.31 -13.05
N PRO A 20 -16.28 6.26 -12.20
CA PRO A 20 -14.92 6.78 -12.22
C PRO A 20 -13.96 5.60 -11.99
N PHE A 21 -13.37 5.10 -13.08
CA PHE A 21 -12.46 3.96 -13.08
C PHE A 21 -11.17 4.29 -12.35
N PHE A 22 -10.76 5.56 -12.40
CA PHE A 22 -9.53 6.06 -11.80
C PHE A 22 -9.38 5.67 -10.32
N GLY A 23 -10.36 6.01 -9.47
CA GLY A 23 -10.30 5.65 -8.04
C GLY A 23 -10.39 4.14 -7.77
N LEU A 24 -11.08 3.37 -8.61
CA LEU A 24 -11.17 1.92 -8.47
C LEU A 24 -9.88 1.21 -8.89
N ASP A 25 -9.25 1.69 -9.95
CA ASP A 25 -7.97 1.18 -10.46
C ASP A 25 -6.84 1.54 -9.50
N GLU A 26 -6.83 2.74 -8.92
CA GLU A 26 -5.90 3.13 -7.85
C GLU A 26 -6.02 2.23 -6.62
N MET A 27 -7.24 2.01 -6.14
CA MET A 27 -7.48 1.13 -5.00
C MET A 27 -7.08 -0.33 -5.30
N HIS A 28 -7.31 -0.83 -6.52
CA HIS A 28 -6.91 -2.18 -6.90
C HIS A 28 -5.40 -2.32 -7.10
N LEU A 29 -4.77 -1.39 -7.82
CA LEU A 29 -3.36 -1.45 -8.17
C LEU A 29 -2.46 -1.09 -6.99
N LEU A 30 -2.69 0.06 -6.36
CA LEU A 30 -1.83 0.57 -5.28
C LEU A 30 -2.20 -0.04 -3.93
N GLY A 31 -3.49 -0.04 -3.58
CA GLY A 31 -3.97 -0.62 -2.33
C GLY A 31 -3.84 -2.14 -2.34
N HIS A 32 -4.78 -2.82 -3.00
CA HIS A 32 -4.84 -4.29 -2.97
C HIS A 32 -3.65 -4.99 -3.65
N GLY A 33 -3.06 -4.38 -4.69
CA GLY A 33 -1.89 -4.90 -5.37
C GLY A 33 -0.60 -4.60 -4.61
N LEU A 34 -0.13 -3.37 -4.69
CA LEU A 34 1.21 -2.97 -4.27
C LEU A 34 1.40 -3.00 -2.75
N GLY A 35 0.46 -2.45 -1.97
CA GLY A 35 0.53 -2.46 -0.50
C GLY A 35 0.56 -3.88 0.07
N ARG A 36 -0.28 -4.77 -0.48
CA ARG A 36 -0.30 -6.19 -0.12
C ARG A 36 0.97 -6.93 -0.56
N MET A 37 1.49 -6.60 -1.73
CA MET A 37 2.73 -7.18 -2.25
C MET A 37 3.93 -6.83 -1.36
N LEU A 38 4.08 -5.56 -0.96
CA LEU A 38 5.14 -5.16 -0.04
C LEU A 38 5.06 -5.92 1.29
N TRP A 39 3.84 -6.12 1.82
CA TRP A 39 3.66 -6.95 3.00
C TRP A 39 4.11 -8.40 2.79
N SER A 40 3.85 -8.99 1.61
CA SER A 40 4.30 -10.36 1.29
C SER A 40 5.82 -10.50 1.26
N PHE A 41 6.54 -9.45 0.84
CA PHE A 41 8.01 -9.42 0.92
C PHE A 41 8.48 -9.44 2.38
N LEU A 42 7.82 -8.71 3.27
CA LEU A 42 8.15 -8.68 4.70
C LEU A 42 7.82 -9.99 5.42
N VAL A 43 6.70 -10.64 5.06
CA VAL A 43 6.31 -11.97 5.57
C VAL A 43 7.36 -13.04 5.27
N ASN A 44 8.32 -12.70 4.39
CA ASN A 44 9.48 -13.51 4.11
C ASN A 44 9.02 -14.86 3.57
N GLU A 45 8.17 -14.82 2.55
CA GLU A 45 7.98 -15.94 1.63
C GLU A 45 9.29 -16.12 0.81
N LYS A 46 10.42 -16.34 1.50
CA LYS A 46 11.76 -16.60 0.94
C LYS A 46 11.69 -17.64 -0.16
N GLU A 47 10.83 -18.62 0.03
CA GLU A 47 10.56 -19.71 -0.90
C GLU A 47 9.80 -19.25 -2.15
N LYS A 48 8.87 -18.28 -2.05
CA LYS A 48 8.16 -17.74 -3.23
C LYS A 48 9.03 -16.81 -4.07
N PHE A 49 9.91 -16.05 -3.43
CA PHE A 49 10.77 -15.07 -4.11
C PHE A 49 12.22 -15.55 -4.30
N GLY A 50 12.48 -16.83 -4.04
CA GLY A 50 13.72 -17.52 -4.41
C GLY A 50 14.98 -17.11 -3.64
N SER A 51 14.86 -16.39 -2.52
CA SER A 51 16.03 -15.94 -1.76
C SER A 51 16.09 -16.63 -0.40
N GLN A 52 16.81 -17.74 -0.34
CA GLN A 52 17.23 -18.36 0.92
C GLN A 52 18.45 -17.65 1.54
N SER A 53 18.91 -16.55 0.93
CA SER A 53 20.07 -15.80 1.39
C SER A 53 19.78 -15.08 2.72
N ASP A 54 20.82 -14.95 3.54
CA ASP A 54 20.84 -14.02 4.67
C ASP A 54 20.85 -12.56 4.19
N ASP A 55 21.22 -12.33 2.93
CA ASP A 55 21.22 -11.04 2.24
C ASP A 55 19.90 -10.79 1.48
N TYR A 56 18.76 -11.00 2.15
CA TYR A 56 17.46 -10.73 1.54
C TYR A 56 17.13 -9.22 1.66
N PRO A 57 16.78 -8.53 0.56
CA PRO A 57 16.61 -7.06 0.56
C PRO A 57 15.60 -6.52 1.58
N PHE A 58 14.55 -7.30 1.90
CA PHE A 58 13.51 -6.90 2.86
C PHE A 58 13.75 -7.47 4.28
N SER A 59 14.98 -7.87 4.59
CA SER A 59 15.35 -8.33 5.93
C SER A 59 15.16 -7.23 6.98
N LEU A 60 14.53 -7.60 8.09
CA LEU A 60 14.32 -6.73 9.23
C LEU A 60 15.56 -6.71 10.14
N LYS A 61 15.75 -5.58 10.83
CA LYS A 61 16.80 -5.42 11.84
C LYS A 61 16.72 -6.53 12.90
N LYS A 62 17.87 -6.94 13.42
CA LYS A 62 17.97 -8.02 14.42
C LYS A 62 17.06 -7.72 15.63
N GLY A 63 16.23 -8.70 15.98
CA GLY A 63 15.29 -8.60 17.10
C GLY A 63 13.95 -7.94 16.78
N ILE A 64 13.76 -7.43 15.55
CA ILE A 64 12.48 -6.92 15.07
C ILE A 64 11.73 -8.03 14.33
N THR A 65 10.49 -8.27 14.74
CA THR A 65 9.58 -9.22 14.08
C THR A 65 8.43 -8.47 13.42
N LEU A 66 7.72 -9.16 12.50
CA LEU A 66 6.50 -8.63 11.88
C LEU A 66 5.43 -8.30 12.90
N ARG A 67 5.40 -9.03 14.02
CA ARG A 67 4.51 -8.75 15.14
C ARG A 67 4.83 -7.38 15.75
N ASN A 68 6.11 -7.05 15.94
CA ASN A 68 6.50 -5.74 16.47
C ASN A 68 6.10 -4.60 15.53
N ILE A 69 6.23 -4.81 14.21
CA ILE A 69 5.77 -3.85 13.20
C ILE A 69 4.26 -3.66 13.32
N GLY A 70 3.49 -4.75 13.32
CA GLY A 70 2.03 -4.69 13.43
C GLY A 70 1.54 -4.04 14.73
N GLU A 71 2.19 -4.34 15.87
CA GLU A 71 1.90 -3.68 17.15
C GLU A 71 2.22 -2.18 17.11
N THR A 72 3.26 -1.78 16.38
CA THR A 72 3.61 -0.36 16.21
C THR A 72 2.57 0.36 15.35
N VAL A 73 2.10 -0.27 14.27
CA VAL A 73 0.98 0.24 13.43
C VAL A 73 -0.29 0.42 14.26
N GLU A 74 -0.62 -0.56 15.09
CA GLU A 74 -1.80 -0.51 15.96
C GLU A 74 -1.69 0.58 17.03
N LYS A 75 -0.51 0.74 17.66
CA LYS A 75 -0.26 1.82 18.61
C LYS A 75 -0.33 3.20 17.95
N ALA A 76 0.16 3.32 16.71
CA ALA A 76 0.14 4.57 15.96
C ALA A 76 -1.28 5.10 15.73
N ARG A 77 -2.31 4.23 15.74
CA ARG A 77 -3.73 4.62 15.62
C ARG A 77 -4.13 5.76 16.58
N GLN A 78 -3.56 5.81 17.78
CA GLN A 78 -3.87 6.84 18.77
C GLN A 78 -3.41 8.24 18.35
N THR A 79 -2.42 8.32 17.46
CA THR A 79 -1.82 9.57 16.97
C THR A 79 -2.35 10.01 15.61
N ILE A 80 -3.15 9.17 14.96
CA ILE A 80 -3.65 9.41 13.61
C ILE A 80 -4.99 10.16 13.68
N PRO A 81 -5.18 11.22 12.88
CA PRO A 81 -6.44 11.95 12.85
C PRO A 81 -7.64 11.03 12.54
N THR A 82 -8.77 11.29 13.17
CA THR A 82 -10.02 10.53 12.96
C THR A 82 -10.60 10.65 11.54
N SER A 83 -10.07 11.57 10.73
CA SER A 83 -10.37 11.68 9.30
C SER A 83 -9.83 10.50 8.49
N PHE A 84 -8.83 9.76 8.98
CA PHE A 84 -8.37 8.53 8.36
C PHE A 84 -9.37 7.40 8.57
N GLN A 85 -9.85 6.83 7.47
CA GLN A 85 -10.84 5.75 7.49
C GLN A 85 -10.23 4.35 7.41
N GLY A 86 -8.92 4.23 7.15
CA GLY A 86 -8.25 2.95 7.09
C GLY A 86 -8.09 2.29 8.44
N LYS A 87 -8.02 0.96 8.39
CA LYS A 87 -7.87 0.10 9.56
C LYS A 87 -6.41 0.03 10.00
N TRP A 88 -6.04 0.91 10.93
CA TRP A 88 -4.76 0.83 11.66
C TRP A 88 -4.83 -0.24 12.75
N SER A 89 -4.56 -1.48 12.39
CA SER A 89 -4.58 -2.65 13.28
C SER A 89 -3.34 -3.51 13.04
N ASN A 90 -3.05 -4.48 13.92
CA ASN A 90 -1.88 -5.33 13.72
C ASN A 90 -1.95 -6.09 12.38
N THR A 91 -1.09 -5.70 11.43
CA THR A 91 -1.05 -6.22 10.06
C THR A 91 -0.70 -7.71 10.01
N ALA A 92 0.10 -8.20 10.97
CA ALA A 92 0.52 -9.61 11.02
C ALA A 92 -0.60 -10.56 11.47
N THR A 93 -1.55 -10.08 12.28
CA THR A 93 -2.68 -10.90 12.74
C THR A 93 -3.97 -10.65 11.95
N ASN A 94 -4.10 -9.50 11.30
CA ASN A 94 -5.32 -9.08 10.62
C ASN A 94 -5.21 -9.02 9.10
N THR A 95 -4.16 -9.57 8.47
CA THR A 95 -3.91 -9.44 7.02
C THR A 95 -5.13 -9.78 6.15
N GLY A 96 -5.90 -10.81 6.51
CA GLY A 96 -7.10 -11.24 5.78
C GLY A 96 -8.32 -10.31 5.89
N HIS A 97 -8.29 -9.34 6.81
CA HIS A 97 -9.38 -8.40 7.07
C HIS A 97 -9.09 -6.99 6.52
N TYR A 98 -7.94 -6.78 5.86
CA TYR A 98 -7.58 -5.51 5.25
C TYR A 98 -8.28 -5.35 3.90
N ARG A 99 -9.01 -4.25 3.73
CA ARG A 99 -9.57 -3.80 2.47
C ARG A 99 -8.52 -3.03 1.67
N ALA A 100 -8.81 -2.73 0.42
CA ALA A 100 -7.92 -1.94 -0.44
C ALA A 100 -7.53 -0.59 0.17
N VAL A 101 -8.46 0.13 0.81
CA VAL A 101 -8.18 1.39 1.52
C VAL A 101 -7.23 1.20 2.71
N ASP A 102 -7.35 0.08 3.42
CA ASP A 102 -6.51 -0.22 4.58
C ASP A 102 -5.06 -0.51 4.12
N TRP A 103 -4.92 -1.18 2.97
CA TRP A 103 -3.62 -1.38 2.32
C TRP A 103 -3.03 -0.11 1.73
N LEU A 104 -3.86 0.80 1.23
CA LEU A 104 -3.42 2.09 0.73
C LEU A 104 -2.86 2.96 1.86
N ASP A 105 -3.58 3.06 2.98
CA ASP A 105 -3.08 3.77 4.17
C ASP A 105 -1.79 3.14 4.71
N PHE A 106 -1.72 1.81 4.71
CA PHE A 106 -0.48 1.11 5.05
C PHE A 106 0.66 1.50 4.11
N LEU A 107 0.45 1.46 2.79
CA LEU A 107 1.45 1.80 1.78
C LEU A 107 1.94 3.26 1.92
N LEU A 108 1.03 4.22 2.04
CA LEU A 108 1.38 5.63 1.98
C LEU A 108 1.99 6.15 3.29
N TYR A 109 1.66 5.54 4.43
CA TYR A 109 2.01 6.10 5.74
C TYR A 109 2.78 5.13 6.62
N ALA A 110 2.35 3.86 6.75
CA ALA A 110 3.03 2.90 7.61
C ALA A 110 4.34 2.38 7.00
N VAL A 111 4.37 2.16 5.68
CA VAL A 111 5.56 1.69 4.98
C VAL A 111 6.75 2.67 5.12
N PRO A 112 6.65 3.96 4.79
CA PRO A 112 7.80 4.86 4.86
C PRO A 112 8.25 5.17 6.28
N THR A 113 7.36 5.11 7.28
CA THR A 113 7.65 5.53 8.66
C THR A 113 7.98 4.38 9.62
N ILE A 114 7.37 3.20 9.43
CA ILE A 114 7.55 2.05 10.32
C ILE A 114 8.34 0.97 9.61
N VAL A 115 7.92 0.54 8.42
CA VAL A 115 8.57 -0.58 7.72
C VAL A 115 9.98 -0.20 7.30
N ALA A 116 10.12 0.90 6.57
CA ALA A 116 11.38 1.35 5.99
C ALA A 116 12.46 1.55 7.07
N GLU A 117 12.10 2.09 8.24
CA GLU A 117 13.02 2.28 9.37
C GLU A 117 13.51 0.97 9.99
N ASN A 118 12.77 -0.12 9.83
CA ASN A 118 13.12 -1.42 10.39
C ASN A 118 13.84 -2.33 9.39
N LEU A 119 14.11 -1.88 8.17
CA LEU A 119 14.92 -2.61 7.19
C LEU A 119 16.42 -2.49 7.45
N VAL A 120 17.14 -3.58 7.19
CA VAL A 120 18.61 -3.64 7.32
C VAL A 120 19.30 -2.84 6.23
N HIS A 121 18.86 -2.99 4.97
CA HIS A 121 19.53 -2.42 3.82
C HIS A 121 19.05 -1.00 3.51
N ASP A 122 19.97 -0.05 3.44
CA ASP A 122 19.66 1.35 3.14
C ASP A 122 19.21 1.56 1.69
N ASP A 123 19.71 0.73 0.76
CA ASP A 123 19.28 0.74 -0.65
C ASP A 123 17.80 0.36 -0.76
N THR A 124 17.38 -0.71 -0.08
CA THR A 124 15.96 -1.11 -0.03
C THR A 124 15.10 -0.01 0.59
N ARG A 125 15.60 0.62 1.67
CA ARG A 125 14.88 1.73 2.32
C ARG A 125 14.64 2.89 1.37
N THR A 126 15.67 3.24 0.60
CA THR A 126 15.61 4.33 -0.38
C THR A 126 14.65 3.98 -1.51
N ALA A 127 14.74 2.77 -2.06
CA ALA A 127 13.85 2.30 -3.12
C ALA A 127 12.38 2.30 -2.69
N ILE A 128 12.08 1.81 -1.48
CA ILE A 128 10.71 1.81 -0.94
C ILE A 128 10.20 3.23 -0.73
N ARG A 129 11.02 4.13 -0.20
CA ARG A 129 10.61 5.53 -0.02
C ARG A 129 10.31 6.21 -1.36
N ASN A 130 11.15 6.00 -2.38
CA ASN A 130 10.91 6.52 -3.73
C ASN A 130 9.63 5.96 -4.33
N LEU A 131 9.37 4.66 -4.16
CA LEU A 131 8.12 4.02 -4.57
C LEU A 131 6.91 4.67 -3.90
N VAL A 132 6.97 4.89 -2.58
CA VAL A 132 5.86 5.53 -1.85
C VAL A 132 5.66 6.98 -2.30
N ILE A 133 6.73 7.74 -2.56
CA ILE A 133 6.65 9.10 -3.10
C ILE A 133 5.96 9.08 -4.47
N ALA A 134 6.36 8.17 -5.36
CA ALA A 134 5.73 8.03 -6.67
C ALA A 134 4.22 7.69 -6.55
N CYS A 135 3.85 6.81 -5.62
CA CYS A 135 2.44 6.52 -5.33
C CYS A 135 1.70 7.75 -4.78
N GLN A 136 2.31 8.50 -3.87
CA GLN A 136 1.70 9.72 -3.31
C GLN A 136 1.43 10.76 -4.40
N ILE A 137 2.41 11.01 -5.28
CA ILE A 137 2.26 11.93 -6.41
C ILE A 137 1.17 11.43 -7.37
N SER A 138 1.17 10.13 -7.69
CA SER A 138 0.19 9.53 -8.60
C SER A 138 -1.26 9.64 -8.09
N LEU A 139 -1.45 9.76 -6.77
CA LEU A 139 -2.75 9.90 -6.11
C LEU A 139 -3.17 11.37 -5.89
N GLN A 140 -2.32 12.34 -6.27
CA GLN A 140 -2.68 13.75 -6.18
C GLN A 140 -3.68 14.12 -7.28
N TRP A 141 -4.54 15.08 -6.97
CA TRP A 141 -5.48 15.65 -7.94
C TRP A 141 -4.76 16.37 -9.10
N GLU A 142 -3.63 17.00 -8.79
CA GLU A 142 -2.78 17.75 -9.73
C GLU A 142 -1.31 17.49 -9.40
N CYS A 143 -0.48 17.35 -10.44
CA CYS A 143 0.98 17.20 -10.31
C CYS A 143 1.67 18.40 -10.93
N THR A 144 2.75 18.86 -10.29
CA THR A 144 3.63 19.90 -10.85
C THR A 144 4.69 19.31 -11.77
N ASP A 145 5.24 20.13 -12.68
CA ASP A 145 6.38 19.73 -13.52
C ASP A 145 7.59 19.22 -12.70
N LYS A 146 7.73 19.69 -11.46
CA LYS A 146 8.78 19.24 -10.55
C LYS A 146 8.51 17.81 -10.06
N GLU A 147 7.27 17.50 -9.71
CA GLU A 147 6.86 16.16 -9.25
C GLU A 147 6.91 15.14 -10.38
N ILE A 148 6.55 15.52 -11.60
CA ILE A 148 6.69 14.66 -12.78
C ILE A 148 8.17 14.28 -12.99
N LYS A 149 9.08 15.25 -12.90
CA LYS A 149 10.54 15.00 -13.01
C LYS A 149 11.10 14.13 -11.88
N ILE A 150 10.42 14.03 -10.74
CA ILE A 150 10.82 13.13 -9.65
C ILE A 150 10.49 11.68 -10.02
N ILE A 151 9.37 11.43 -10.72
CA ILE A 151 8.95 10.09 -11.14
C ILE A 151 9.78 9.58 -12.34
N GLU A 152 10.21 10.46 -13.24
CA GLU A 152 10.96 10.10 -14.46
C GLU A 152 12.43 9.68 -14.21
N ARG A 153 12.94 9.80 -12.97
CA ARG A 153 14.33 9.50 -12.60
C ARG A 153 14.52 8.08 -12.09
#